data_AF-A0A7X7F3W9-F1
#
_entry.id   AF-A0A7X7F3W9-F1
#
_cell.length_a   1.000
_cell.length_b   1.000
_cell.length_c   1.000
_cell.angle_alpha   90.00
_cell.angle_beta   90.00
_cell.angle_gamma   90.00
#
_symmetry.space_group_name_H-M   'P 1'
#
loop_
_entity.id
_entity.type
_entity.pdbx_description
1 polymer ?
#
loop_
_entity_poly.entity_id
_entity_poly.type
_entity_poly.pdbx_seq_one_letter_code
_entity_poly.pdbx_strand_id
1 'polypeptide(L)'
;LGELGLRVGDPAVDRAVAYLRRTQEANGSWFGRWGVSYIYGTGEALGGLAAVGVPTSDPMMTRGANWLACVQQSDGGWGESADSYEKYGTPGEGPATASQTAWAVLGLLAAGMESHEAVTRGIQFLVERQTLDGDWEEPEFTGTGFPKVFYLRYHYYRIYFPLLALSHWAVTASAELAKTPQPTLRIFDDRQNSTPYDLGQGSTHREPA
;
A
#
# COMPACT_ATOMS: atom_id res chain seq x y z
N LEU A 1 -8.85 -16.99 3.99
CA LEU A 1 -10.15 -17.56 4.44
C LEU A 1 -11.30 -16.89 3.71
N GLY A 2 -11.40 -15.56 3.72
CA GLY A 2 -12.42 -14.79 2.98
C GLY A 2 -12.49 -15.14 1.49
N GLU A 3 -11.35 -15.13 0.79
CA GLU A 3 -11.27 -15.53 -0.63
C GLU A 3 -11.65 -16.99 -0.90
N LEU A 4 -11.62 -17.85 0.12
CA LEU A 4 -12.06 -19.24 0.02
C LEU A 4 -13.57 -19.40 0.31
N GLY A 5 -14.30 -18.30 0.44
CA GLY A 5 -15.74 -18.29 0.74
C GLY A 5 -16.11 -18.43 2.21
N LEU A 6 -15.13 -18.58 3.12
CA LEU A 6 -15.41 -18.68 4.56
C LEU A 6 -15.74 -17.30 5.15
N ARG A 7 -16.69 -17.27 6.08
CA ARG A 7 -17.23 -16.05 6.69
C ARG A 7 -17.36 -16.20 8.20
N VAL A 8 -17.70 -15.12 8.89
CA VAL A 8 -18.14 -15.14 10.29
C VAL A 8 -19.22 -16.21 10.50
N GLY A 9 -19.12 -16.95 11.61
CA GLY A 9 -19.89 -18.17 11.87
C GLY A 9 -19.14 -19.47 11.54
N ASP A 10 -18.07 -19.43 10.72
CA ASP A 10 -17.13 -20.55 10.62
C ASP A 10 -16.21 -20.59 11.86
N PRO A 11 -16.02 -21.74 12.53
CA PRO A 11 -15.24 -21.82 13.76
C PRO A 11 -13.79 -21.33 13.64
N ALA A 12 -13.15 -21.48 12.48
CA ALA A 12 -11.79 -21.00 12.28
C ALA A 12 -11.76 -19.47 12.10
N VAL A 13 -12.73 -18.93 11.34
CA VAL A 13 -12.90 -17.48 11.18
C VAL A 13 -13.21 -16.82 12.51
N ASP A 14 -14.14 -17.35 13.29
CA ASP A 14 -14.56 -16.76 14.56
C ASP A 14 -13.42 -16.70 15.57
N ARG A 15 -12.55 -17.72 15.61
CA ARG A 15 -11.33 -17.69 16.45
C ARG A 15 -10.36 -16.59 16.00
N ALA A 16 -10.19 -16.41 14.69
CA ALA A 16 -9.31 -15.37 14.14
C ALA A 16 -9.86 -13.96 14.39
N VAL A 17 -11.16 -13.74 14.18
CA VAL A 17 -11.84 -12.47 14.48
C VAL A 17 -11.75 -12.16 15.97
N ALA A 18 -11.99 -13.15 16.83
CA ALA A 18 -11.87 -12.97 18.28
C ALA A 18 -10.42 -12.67 18.70
N TYR A 19 -9.42 -13.24 18.03
CA TYR A 19 -8.02 -12.89 18.25
C TYR A 19 -7.76 -11.42 17.90
N LEU A 20 -8.11 -10.99 16.68
CA LEU A 20 -7.91 -9.59 16.27
C LEU A 20 -8.62 -8.62 17.19
N ARG A 21 -9.83 -8.94 17.67
CA ARG A 21 -10.55 -8.11 18.63
C ARG A 21 -9.80 -7.97 19.97
N ARG A 22 -9.16 -9.04 20.45
CA ARG A 22 -8.41 -9.04 21.73
C ARG A 22 -7.05 -8.35 21.62
N THR A 23 -6.47 -8.31 20.42
CA THR A 23 -5.12 -7.75 20.18
C THR A 23 -5.15 -6.39 19.51
N GLN A 24 -6.32 -5.76 19.37
CA GLN A 24 -6.40 -4.37 18.93
C GLN A 24 -5.90 -3.47 20.07
N GLU A 25 -5.04 -2.52 19.72
CA GLU A 25 -4.52 -1.53 20.66
C GLU A 25 -5.63 -0.58 21.13
N ALA A 26 -5.40 0.08 22.27
CA ALA A 26 -6.37 1.02 22.84
C ALA A 26 -6.69 2.21 21.92
N ASN A 27 -5.73 2.62 21.08
CA ASN A 27 -5.89 3.67 20.08
C ASN A 27 -6.59 3.18 18.78
N GLY A 28 -6.88 1.88 18.67
CA GLY A 28 -7.54 1.27 17.51
C GLY A 28 -6.63 0.59 16.51
N SER A 29 -5.31 0.75 16.61
CA SER A 29 -4.38 0.13 15.66
C SER A 29 -4.12 -1.35 15.94
N TRP A 30 -3.45 -2.04 15.01
CA TRP A 30 -2.89 -3.36 15.22
C TRP A 30 -1.39 -3.37 14.97
N PHE A 31 -0.66 -4.07 15.83
CA PHE A 31 0.78 -4.27 15.70
C PHE A 31 1.15 -4.99 14.40
N GLY A 32 2.05 -4.38 13.61
CA GLY A 32 2.61 -5.01 12.42
C GLY A 32 3.81 -5.87 12.77
N ARG A 33 3.68 -7.19 12.68
CA ARG A 33 4.82 -8.07 12.96
C ARG A 33 5.86 -8.09 11.83
N TRP A 34 5.44 -7.92 10.57
CA TRP A 34 6.28 -8.20 9.39
C TRP A 34 6.45 -7.00 8.44
N GLY A 35 5.68 -5.93 8.64
CA GLY A 35 5.83 -4.63 7.99
C GLY A 35 5.83 -3.55 9.06
N VAL A 36 6.53 -2.45 8.80
CA VAL A 36 6.70 -1.31 9.71
C VAL A 36 5.45 -0.41 9.67
N SER A 37 4.79 -0.14 10.79
CA SER A 37 4.47 -1.11 11.85
C SER A 37 2.95 -1.17 12.02
N TYR A 38 2.37 -0.20 12.70
CA TYR A 38 0.95 -0.16 12.97
C TYR A 38 0.12 0.22 11.74
N ILE A 39 0.67 0.98 10.80
CA ILE A 39 0.01 1.24 9.50
C ILE A 39 -0.18 -0.08 8.75
N TYR A 40 0.88 -0.88 8.64
CA TYR A 40 0.84 -2.22 8.06
C TYR A 40 -0.17 -3.12 8.78
N GLY A 41 -0.01 -3.29 10.11
CA GLY A 41 -0.85 -4.21 10.88
C GLY A 41 -2.33 -3.83 10.82
N THR A 42 -2.64 -2.54 10.86
CA THR A 42 -4.03 -2.05 10.80
C THR A 42 -4.64 -2.22 9.42
N GLY A 43 -3.91 -1.86 8.34
CA GLY A 43 -4.40 -2.05 6.97
C GLY A 43 -4.73 -3.51 6.67
N GLU A 44 -3.82 -4.43 7.01
CA GLU A 44 -3.99 -5.87 6.82
C GLU A 44 -5.14 -6.44 7.69
N ALA A 45 -5.25 -6.00 8.95
CA ALA A 45 -6.34 -6.44 9.83
C ALA A 45 -7.71 -6.03 9.28
N LEU A 46 -7.87 -4.77 8.84
CA LEU A 46 -9.12 -4.28 8.25
C LEU A 46 -9.47 -5.05 6.97
N GLY A 47 -8.49 -5.27 6.08
CA GLY A 47 -8.68 -6.07 4.86
C GLY A 47 -9.13 -7.50 5.16
N GLY A 48 -8.47 -8.16 6.11
CA GLY A 48 -8.81 -9.52 6.52
C GLY A 48 -10.20 -9.64 7.15
N LEU A 49 -10.57 -8.71 8.03
CA LEU A 49 -11.89 -8.65 8.68
C LEU A 49 -13.01 -8.42 7.65
N ALA A 50 -12.82 -7.47 6.73
CA ALA A 50 -13.77 -7.22 5.65
C ALA A 50 -13.95 -8.45 4.76
N ALA A 51 -12.85 -9.11 4.37
CA ALA A 51 -12.89 -10.28 3.49
C ALA A 51 -13.68 -11.47 4.09
N VAL A 52 -13.74 -11.60 5.42
CA VAL A 52 -14.53 -12.63 6.10
C VAL A 52 -15.93 -12.16 6.51
N GLY A 53 -16.36 -10.97 6.08
CA GLY A 53 -17.71 -10.47 6.25
C GLY A 53 -17.99 -9.83 7.61
N VAL A 54 -16.97 -9.33 8.32
CA VAL A 54 -17.21 -8.46 9.49
C VAL A 54 -17.81 -7.14 8.99
N PRO A 55 -18.93 -6.67 9.55
CA PRO A 55 -19.55 -5.42 9.13
C PRO A 55 -18.63 -4.21 9.37
N THR A 56 -18.65 -3.24 8.46
CA THR A 56 -17.92 -1.96 8.62
C THR A 56 -18.39 -1.16 9.84
N SER A 57 -19.63 -1.38 10.29
CA SER A 57 -20.19 -0.82 11.52
C SER A 57 -19.70 -1.49 12.80
N ASP A 58 -18.89 -2.55 12.73
CA ASP A 58 -18.31 -3.16 13.93
C ASP A 58 -17.35 -2.17 14.62
N PRO A 59 -17.43 -1.98 15.95
CA PRO A 59 -16.57 -1.05 16.66
C PRO A 59 -15.07 -1.26 16.42
N MET A 60 -14.59 -2.49 16.20
CA MET A 60 -13.17 -2.71 15.92
C MET A 60 -12.77 -2.22 14.52
N MET A 61 -13.65 -2.38 13.52
CA MET A 61 -13.44 -1.87 12.16
C MET A 61 -13.40 -0.34 12.20
N THR A 62 -14.39 0.30 12.82
CA THR A 62 -14.48 1.76 12.94
C THR A 62 -13.26 2.34 13.65
N ARG A 63 -12.81 1.74 14.76
CA ARG A 63 -11.63 2.24 15.49
C ARG A 63 -10.34 2.13 14.66
N GLY A 64 -10.12 1.03 13.95
CA GLY A 64 -8.93 0.88 13.11
C GLY A 64 -8.91 1.87 11.95
N ALA A 65 -10.05 2.05 11.29
CA ALA A 65 -10.18 2.98 10.19
C ALA A 65 -10.03 4.44 10.64
N ASN A 66 -10.62 4.80 11.79
CA ASN A 66 -10.43 6.12 12.41
C ASN A 66 -8.98 6.36 12.80
N TRP A 67 -8.28 5.36 13.33
CA TRP A 67 -6.85 5.50 13.66
C TRP A 67 -6.03 5.81 12.41
N LEU A 68 -6.24 5.08 11.31
CA LEU A 68 -5.59 5.38 10.03
C LEU A 68 -5.89 6.81 9.56
N ALA A 69 -7.16 7.24 9.58
CA ALA A 69 -7.51 8.60 9.21
C ALA A 69 -6.83 9.66 10.10
N CYS A 70 -6.72 9.41 11.40
CA CYS A 70 -6.08 10.33 12.36
C CYS A 70 -4.57 10.47 12.17
N VAL A 71 -3.88 9.43 11.71
CA VAL A 71 -2.41 9.46 11.52
C VAL A 71 -2.00 9.79 10.08
N GLN A 72 -2.95 10.21 9.23
CA GLN A 72 -2.61 10.70 7.90
C GLN A 72 -1.81 12.01 7.98
N GLN A 73 -0.72 12.09 7.23
CA GLN A 73 0.17 13.25 7.24
C GLN A 73 -0.39 14.41 6.39
N SER A 74 0.18 15.60 6.53
CA SER A 74 -0.30 16.81 5.83
C SER A 74 -0.18 16.72 4.31
N ASP A 75 0.79 15.96 3.80
CA ASP A 75 0.98 15.72 2.37
C ASP A 75 0.04 14.65 1.78
N GLY A 76 -0.86 14.10 2.60
CA GLY A 76 -1.84 13.09 2.20
C GLY A 76 -1.34 11.65 2.32
N GLY A 77 -0.05 11.45 2.58
CA GLY A 77 0.53 10.12 2.73
C GLY A 77 0.45 9.56 4.14
N TRP A 78 0.92 8.32 4.27
CA TRP A 78 1.17 7.65 5.53
C TRP A 78 2.61 7.16 5.59
N GLY A 79 3.20 7.24 6.77
CA GLY A 79 4.59 6.91 7.00
C GLY A 79 4.87 6.60 8.44
N GLU A 80 5.64 5.54 8.65
CA GLU A 80 6.05 5.05 9.95
C GLU A 80 7.51 4.61 9.85
N SER A 81 8.33 5.06 10.80
CA SER A 81 9.70 4.60 10.93
C SER A 81 9.77 3.32 11.79
N ALA A 82 10.89 2.61 11.66
CA ALA A 82 11.20 1.46 12.49
C ALA A 82 11.24 1.77 14.01
N ASP A 83 11.37 3.04 14.40
CA ASP A 83 11.35 3.47 15.79
C ASP A 83 9.98 3.23 16.45
N SER A 84 8.92 3.04 15.65
CA SER A 84 7.58 2.69 16.13
C SER A 84 7.54 1.35 16.89
N TYR A 85 8.53 0.48 16.73
CA TYR A 85 8.65 -0.73 17.55
C TYR A 85 9.09 -0.45 18.99
N GLU A 86 9.67 0.71 19.27
CA GLU A 86 10.18 1.02 20.60
C GLU A 86 9.09 1.28 21.63
N LYS A 87 9.41 1.07 22.90
CA LYS A 87 8.43 1.19 24.01
C LYS A 87 7.78 2.58 24.07
N TYR A 88 8.51 3.61 23.65
CA TYR A 88 8.05 4.99 23.55
C TYR A 88 8.10 5.50 22.11
N GLY A 89 8.05 4.58 21.14
CA GLY A 89 7.91 4.92 19.73
C GLY A 89 6.58 5.62 19.46
N THR A 90 6.47 6.24 18.30
CA THR A 90 5.29 7.01 17.89
C THR A 90 4.62 6.34 16.70
N PRO A 91 3.56 5.54 16.94
CA PRO A 91 2.84 4.85 15.88
C PRO A 91 2.30 5.84 14.83
N GLY A 92 2.57 5.56 13.56
CA GLY A 92 2.16 6.42 12.44
C GLY A 92 3.04 7.66 12.21
N GLU A 93 4.23 7.73 12.81
CA GLU A 93 5.20 8.79 12.56
C GLU A 93 6.44 8.28 11.81
N GLY A 94 6.84 9.03 10.79
CA GLY A 94 7.98 8.75 9.91
C GLY A 94 7.77 9.42 8.55
N PRO A 95 8.75 9.38 7.64
CA PRO A 95 8.55 9.86 6.27
C PRO A 95 7.40 9.09 5.59
N ALA A 96 6.49 9.80 4.93
CA ALA A 96 5.44 9.16 4.13
C ALA A 96 6.05 8.33 2.99
N THR A 97 5.57 7.10 2.83
CA THR A 97 6.07 6.16 1.81
C THR A 97 4.94 5.66 0.93
N ALA A 98 5.27 5.24 -0.29
CA ALA A 98 4.28 4.75 -1.24
C ALA A 98 3.61 3.46 -0.76
N SER A 99 4.38 2.51 -0.22
CA SER A 99 3.84 1.25 0.29
C SER A 99 2.95 1.43 1.52
N GLN A 100 3.35 2.25 2.49
CA GLN A 100 2.54 2.50 3.69
C GLN A 100 1.28 3.29 3.40
N THR A 101 1.35 4.28 2.50
CA THR A 101 0.18 5.00 1.99
C THR A 101 -0.81 4.03 1.34
N ALA A 102 -0.32 3.11 0.52
CA ALA A 102 -1.16 2.10 -0.10
C ALA A 102 -1.81 1.14 0.92
N TRP A 103 -1.10 0.70 1.96
CA TRP A 103 -1.68 -0.12 3.04
C TRP A 103 -2.82 0.60 3.76
N ALA A 104 -2.63 1.88 4.09
CA ALA A 104 -3.65 2.69 4.73
C ALA A 104 -4.89 2.86 3.82
N VAL A 105 -4.68 3.19 2.55
CA VAL A 105 -5.77 3.33 1.57
C VAL A 105 -6.55 2.03 1.41
N LEU A 106 -5.87 0.88 1.26
CA LEU A 106 -6.52 -0.42 1.14
C LEU A 106 -7.34 -0.76 2.40
N GLY A 107 -6.80 -0.49 3.60
CA GLY A 107 -7.51 -0.67 4.86
C GLY A 107 -8.75 0.22 4.98
N LEU A 108 -8.66 1.49 4.59
CA LEU A 108 -9.79 2.43 4.60
C LEU A 108 -10.88 2.03 3.61
N LEU A 109 -10.51 1.60 2.40
CA LEU A 109 -11.46 1.05 1.42
C LEU A 109 -12.16 -0.20 1.97
N ALA A 110 -11.41 -1.12 2.59
CA ALA A 110 -11.98 -2.31 3.22
C ALA A 110 -12.94 -1.98 4.38
N ALA A 111 -12.73 -0.85 5.06
CA ALA A 111 -13.59 -0.35 6.11
C ALA A 111 -14.81 0.44 5.61
N GLY A 112 -15.03 0.55 4.29
CA GLY A 112 -16.16 1.28 3.71
C GLY A 112 -16.01 2.80 3.81
N MET A 113 -14.76 3.31 3.79
CA MET A 113 -14.46 4.74 3.83
C MET A 113 -14.14 5.30 2.44
N GLU A 114 -14.67 4.72 1.37
CA GLU A 114 -14.35 5.10 -0.01
C GLU A 114 -14.63 6.56 -0.35
N SER A 115 -15.62 7.18 0.29
CA SER A 115 -15.98 8.60 0.09
C SER A 115 -15.28 9.53 1.08
N HIS A 116 -14.43 9.00 1.98
CA HIS A 116 -13.74 9.82 2.98
C HIS A 116 -12.55 10.55 2.36
N GLU A 117 -12.34 11.81 2.76
CA GLU A 117 -11.28 12.67 2.20
C GLU A 117 -9.88 12.05 2.34
N ALA A 118 -9.65 11.27 3.39
CA ALA A 118 -8.38 10.59 3.63
C ALA A 118 -8.00 9.66 2.47
N VAL A 119 -8.97 8.91 1.93
CA VAL A 119 -8.73 8.03 0.76
C VAL A 119 -8.34 8.87 -0.45
N THR A 120 -9.09 9.93 -0.75
CA THR A 120 -8.79 10.83 -1.87
C THR A 120 -7.39 11.43 -1.78
N ARG A 121 -7.01 11.93 -0.60
CA ARG A 121 -5.67 12.50 -0.37
C ARG A 121 -4.56 11.46 -0.48
N GLY A 122 -4.80 10.23 -0.03
CA GLY A 122 -3.87 9.10 -0.20
C GLY A 122 -3.66 8.72 -1.67
N ILE A 123 -4.75 8.67 -2.44
CA ILE A 123 -4.69 8.42 -3.88
C ILE A 123 -3.93 9.55 -4.60
N GLN A 124 -4.19 10.81 -4.24
CA GLN A 124 -3.44 11.97 -4.77
C GLN A 124 -1.95 11.85 -4.45
N PHE A 125 -1.58 11.54 -3.21
CA PHE A 125 -0.19 11.31 -2.82
C PHE A 125 0.49 10.27 -3.72
N LEU A 126 -0.17 9.14 -3.99
CA LEU A 126 0.37 8.08 -4.85
C LEU A 126 0.49 8.54 -6.30
N VAL A 127 -0.53 9.18 -6.87
CA VAL A 127 -0.50 9.64 -8.27
C VAL A 127 0.58 10.71 -8.47
N GLU A 128 0.71 11.67 -7.56
CA GLU A 128 1.66 12.78 -7.67
C GLU A 128 3.12 12.36 -7.52
N ARG A 129 3.38 11.25 -6.82
CA ARG A 129 4.74 10.74 -6.57
C ARG A 129 5.14 9.58 -7.48
N GLN A 130 4.28 9.18 -8.42
CA GLN A 130 4.65 8.19 -9.42
C GLN A 130 5.69 8.78 -10.38
N THR A 131 6.78 8.06 -10.61
CA THR A 131 7.80 8.45 -11.59
C THR A 131 7.30 8.19 -13.01
N LEU A 132 7.99 8.75 -14.02
CA LEU A 132 7.64 8.55 -15.43
C LEU A 132 7.69 7.08 -15.87
N ASP A 133 8.53 6.27 -15.21
CA ASP A 133 8.67 4.83 -15.47
C ASP A 133 7.61 3.99 -14.72
N GLY A 134 6.69 4.64 -14.01
CA GLY A 134 5.63 3.99 -13.24
C GLY A 134 6.07 3.44 -11.87
N ASP A 135 7.26 3.82 -11.39
CA ASP A 135 7.83 3.45 -10.09
C ASP A 135 7.47 4.51 -9.02
N TRP A 136 7.82 4.23 -7.76
CA TRP A 136 7.82 5.22 -6.66
C TRP A 136 9.15 5.16 -5.94
N GLU A 137 9.71 6.32 -5.61
CA GLU A 137 10.89 6.36 -4.74
C GLU A 137 10.50 6.00 -3.30
N GLU A 138 11.27 5.10 -2.68
CA GLU A 138 11.06 4.67 -1.29
C GLU A 138 12.42 4.24 -0.71
N PRO A 139 13.23 5.18 -0.18
CA PRO A 139 14.49 4.85 0.48
C PRO A 139 14.29 4.16 1.84
N GLU A 140 13.13 4.32 2.47
CA GLU A 140 12.80 3.78 3.79
C GLU A 140 12.66 2.25 3.80
N PHE A 141 12.90 1.66 4.97
CA PHE A 141 12.64 0.25 5.21
C PHE A 141 11.22 0.07 5.72
N THR A 142 10.35 -0.55 4.93
CA THR A 142 8.95 -0.78 5.27
C THR A 142 8.68 -2.24 5.67
N GLY A 143 9.66 -3.13 5.50
CA GLY A 143 9.61 -4.53 5.95
C GLY A 143 10.31 -4.76 7.28
N THR A 144 9.86 -5.76 8.04
CA THR A 144 10.48 -6.15 9.31
C THR A 144 10.74 -7.65 9.36
N GLY A 145 11.99 -8.04 9.66
CA GLY A 145 12.31 -9.43 9.96
C GLY A 145 12.19 -9.72 11.47
N PHE A 146 12.96 -8.97 12.27
CA PHE A 146 12.91 -9.03 13.73
C PHE A 146 12.72 -7.60 14.28
N PRO A 147 11.57 -7.28 14.90
CA PRO A 147 11.33 -5.98 15.49
C PRO A 147 12.50 -5.54 16.36
N LYS A 148 12.87 -4.26 16.27
CA LYS A 148 13.98 -3.61 17.00
C LYS A 148 15.40 -3.93 16.53
N VAL A 149 15.61 -5.01 15.77
CA VAL A 149 16.98 -5.48 15.49
C VAL A 149 17.27 -5.81 14.02
N PHE A 150 16.25 -6.01 13.18
CA PHE A 150 16.46 -6.37 11.77
C PHE A 150 15.28 -5.97 10.86
N TYR A 151 15.58 -5.08 9.91
CA TYR A 151 14.61 -4.49 8.97
C TYR A 151 14.94 -4.83 7.53
N LEU A 152 13.90 -4.86 6.69
CA LEU A 152 13.97 -5.33 5.31
C LEU A 152 13.45 -4.26 4.35
N ARG A 153 14.14 -4.10 3.22
CA ARG A 153 13.63 -3.36 2.09
C ARG A 153 13.13 -4.34 1.04
N TYR A 154 11.81 -4.45 0.92
CA TYR A 154 11.19 -5.20 -0.16
C TYR A 154 11.07 -4.30 -1.38
N HIS A 155 11.99 -4.45 -2.33
CA HIS A 155 12.13 -3.55 -3.48
C HIS A 155 10.85 -3.36 -4.32
N TYR A 156 9.95 -4.35 -4.33
CA TYR A 156 8.69 -4.28 -5.07
C TYR A 156 7.51 -3.73 -4.27
N TYR A 157 7.63 -3.48 -2.97
CA TYR A 157 6.51 -2.92 -2.18
C TYR A 157 6.09 -1.54 -2.69
N ARG A 158 7.06 -0.68 -3.01
CA ARG A 158 6.83 0.65 -3.59
C ARG A 158 6.17 0.65 -4.97
N ILE A 159 6.04 -0.50 -5.63
CA ILE A 159 5.37 -0.62 -6.94
C ILE A 159 4.06 -1.39 -6.79
N TYR A 160 4.14 -2.59 -6.21
CA TYR A 160 3.02 -3.51 -6.08
C TYR A 160 1.86 -2.94 -5.27
N PHE A 161 2.15 -2.36 -4.09
CA PHE A 161 1.08 -1.88 -3.21
C PHE A 161 0.41 -0.62 -3.75
N PRO A 162 1.12 0.41 -4.25
CA PRO A 162 0.49 1.55 -4.92
C PRO A 162 -0.42 1.14 -6.07
N LEU A 163 0.05 0.24 -6.95
CA LEU A 163 -0.78 -0.26 -8.05
C LEU A 163 -2.03 -0.98 -7.55
N LEU A 164 -1.92 -1.79 -6.49
CA LEU A 164 -3.06 -2.46 -5.88
C LEU A 164 -4.06 -1.46 -5.30
N ALA A 165 -3.59 -0.47 -4.55
CA ALA A 165 -4.43 0.57 -3.96
C ALA A 165 -5.17 1.41 -5.02
N LEU A 166 -4.46 1.86 -6.05
CA LEU A 166 -5.03 2.61 -7.16
C LEU A 166 -6.08 1.78 -7.91
N SER A 167 -5.81 0.49 -8.14
CA SER A 167 -6.74 -0.41 -8.82
C SER A 167 -8.02 -0.63 -8.01
N HIS A 168 -7.89 -0.92 -6.72
CA HIS A 168 -9.05 -1.10 -5.84
C HIS A 168 -9.89 0.18 -5.75
N TRP A 169 -9.26 1.34 -5.59
CA TRP A 169 -9.97 2.62 -5.61
C TRP A 169 -10.67 2.89 -6.93
N ALA A 170 -10.00 2.67 -8.06
CA ALA A 170 -10.58 2.88 -9.39
C ALA A 170 -11.80 2.00 -9.66
N VAL A 171 -11.81 0.75 -9.17
CA VAL A 171 -13.00 -0.11 -9.24
C VAL A 171 -14.15 0.45 -8.42
N THR A 172 -13.89 0.92 -7.20
CA THR A 172 -14.91 1.53 -6.34
C THR A 172 -15.45 2.85 -6.92
N ALA A 173 -14.58 3.64 -7.55
CA ALA A 173 -14.93 4.90 -8.21
C ALA A 173 -15.41 4.73 -9.66
N SER A 174 -15.51 3.50 -10.18
CA SER A 174 -15.67 3.21 -11.61
C SER A 174 -16.89 3.88 -12.25
N ALA A 175 -18.02 3.96 -11.54
CA ALA A 175 -19.23 4.61 -12.03
C ALA A 175 -19.02 6.12 -12.28
N GLU A 176 -18.23 6.78 -11.44
CA GLU A 176 -17.88 8.20 -11.61
C GLU A 176 -16.77 8.37 -12.66
N LEU A 177 -15.75 7.50 -12.65
CA LEU A 177 -14.67 7.51 -13.63
C LEU A 177 -15.18 7.28 -15.06
N ALA A 178 -16.20 6.44 -15.25
CA ALA A 178 -16.82 6.20 -16.55
C ALA A 178 -17.47 7.44 -17.17
N LYS A 179 -17.76 8.48 -16.38
CA LYS A 179 -18.27 9.77 -16.87
C LYS A 179 -17.15 10.71 -17.33
N THR A 180 -15.90 10.42 -16.95
CA THR A 180 -14.73 11.24 -17.29
C THR A 180 -14.17 10.83 -18.67
N PRO A 181 -13.73 11.78 -19.51
CA PRO A 181 -13.05 11.44 -20.75
C PRO A 181 -11.84 10.54 -20.49
N GLN A 182 -11.69 9.47 -21.28
CA GLN A 182 -10.56 8.57 -21.08
C GLN A 182 -9.23 9.29 -21.31
N PRO A 183 -8.24 9.13 -20.42
CA PRO A 183 -6.92 9.70 -20.63
C PRO A 183 -6.29 9.09 -21.88
N THR A 184 -5.60 9.91 -22.65
CA THR A 184 -4.81 9.41 -23.77
C THR A 184 -3.65 8.59 -23.20
N LEU A 185 -3.64 7.27 -23.44
CA LEU A 185 -2.52 6.41 -23.08
C LEU A 185 -1.27 6.88 -23.82
N ARG A 186 -0.29 7.41 -23.08
CA ARG A 186 1.03 7.74 -23.63
C ARG A 186 1.95 6.55 -23.36
N ILE A 187 2.23 5.78 -24.40
CA ILE A 187 3.28 4.77 -24.36
C ILE A 187 4.59 5.50 -24.62
N PHE A 188 5.44 5.60 -23.61
CA PHE A 188 6.81 6.10 -23.78
C PHE A 188 7.65 4.96 -24.37
N ASP A 189 8.18 5.17 -25.57
CA ASP A 189 9.15 4.26 -26.21
C ASP A 189 10.53 4.90 -26.09
N ASP A 190 11.34 4.41 -25.15
CA ASP A 190 12.72 4.85 -24.95
C ASP A 190 13.62 4.65 -26.18
N ARG A 191 13.15 3.85 -27.17
CA ARG A 191 13.87 3.64 -28.43
C ARG A 191 13.83 4.82 -29.39
N GLN A 192 13.05 5.87 -29.10
CA GLN A 192 13.03 7.06 -29.96
C GLN A 192 14.09 8.11 -29.59
N ASN A 193 14.85 7.90 -28.50
CA ASN A 193 15.95 8.80 -28.10
C ASN A 193 17.36 8.20 -28.30
N SER A 194 17.48 7.01 -28.90
CA SER A 194 18.77 6.52 -29.36
C SER A 194 19.07 7.07 -30.76
N THR A 195 20.13 7.87 -30.86
CA THR A 195 20.80 8.20 -32.12
C THR A 195 20.97 6.92 -32.95
N PRO A 196 20.68 6.92 -34.27
CA PRO A 196 20.91 5.75 -35.09
C PRO A 196 22.41 5.42 -35.07
N TYR A 197 22.77 4.27 -34.54
CA TYR A 197 24.10 3.71 -34.75
C TYR A 197 24.19 3.28 -36.22
N ASP A 198 25.02 3.98 -36.99
CA ASP A 198 25.46 3.56 -38.32
C ASP A 198 26.37 2.34 -38.13
N LEU A 199 25.82 1.15 -38.37
CA LEU A 199 26.61 -0.07 -38.50
C LEU A 199 27.33 0.00 -39.85
N GLY A 200 28.43 0.75 -39.86
CA GLY A 200 29.31 0.95 -40.99
C GLY A 200 29.65 -0.36 -41.70
N GLN A 201 29.63 -0.29 -43.03
CA GLN A 201 29.91 -1.41 -43.91
C GLN A 201 31.21 -2.12 -43.54
N GLY A 202 31.12 -3.44 -43.44
CA GLY A 202 32.23 -4.30 -43.05
C GLY A 202 33.45 -4.16 -43.95
N SER A 203 34.61 -4.00 -43.30
CA SER A 203 35.90 -4.35 -43.89
C SER A 203 36.49 -5.51 -43.09
N THR A 204 36.57 -6.66 -43.75
CA THR A 204 37.28 -7.85 -43.24
C THR A 204 38.78 -7.58 -43.28
N HIS A 205 39.41 -7.41 -42.12
CA HIS A 205 40.86 -7.50 -42.00
C HIS A 205 41.28 -8.96 -41.78
N ARG A 206 42.08 -9.49 -42.71
CA ARG A 206 42.82 -10.75 -42.58
C ARG A 206 44.01 -10.53 -41.63
N GLU A 207 44.22 -11.46 -40.69
CA GLU A 207 45.50 -11.63 -40.00
C GLU A 207 46.53 -12.35 -40.89
N PRO A 208 47.83 -12.05 -40.77
CA PRO A 208 48.89 -12.83 -41.39
C PRO A 208 49.59 -13.80 -40.41
N ALA A 209 49.85 -15.00 -40.94
CA ALA A 209 50.81 -16.07 -40.60
C ALA A 209 51.23 -16.31 -39.14
#